data_AF-A0A938VPY4-F1
#
_entry.id   AF-A0A938VPY4-F1
#
_cell.length_a   1.000
_cell.length_b   1.000
_cell.length_c   1.000
_cell.angle_alpha   90.00
_cell.angle_beta   90.00
_cell.angle_gamma   90.00
#
_symmetry.space_group_name_H-M   'P 1'
#
loop_
_entity.id
_entity.type
_entity.pdbx_description
1 polymer ?
#
loop_
_entity_poly.entity_id
_entity_poly.type
_entity_poly.pdbx_seq_one_letter_code
_entity_poly.pdbx_strand_id
1 'polypeptide(L)'
;MDDLLQRRRHTAAHVMATAVLELFPTAQLGIGPPTDEGFYYDFLLPRALTPVDLAEIEKRMATHVQAAYPLEYSVVDRAAARTYFQARAQPFKVELIDDLPPEDVISFYTSGPFVDLCRGPHVPTTGEIGAYKLLSIAGAYWRGDEKRPQLQRIYGTALATRAELDAHLNQLEEAKRRDHRMLARELDLFSISPQVGAGLVLWHPNGGVLRELLEDYWRRVHRQRGYDLVYTPHIGRKELWETSGHTHWYKEGLFPEMELENQSFINKPMNCPFHVHIFGSQTRSYRDLPLRLGELGTVYRFERAGTLHGAIRVRGFTQDDAHIFCRRDQFTDEVVAALDIARLLLGTFGFDDLRVALSVREASDRSKYVGADDLWELAEAGLVQALERAGLVHTRIPGEAAFYGPKIDIQVSDSLGRWWQLTTVQVDFNLPERFDIAYEAEDGSRQRPVMVHRALLGSLERFVAILIEHFAGAFPVWIAPVQVVVIPIADRHAP
;
A
#
# COMPACT_ATOMS: atom_id res chain seq x y z
N MET A 1 -16.35 -13.30 1.90
CA MET A 1 -15.18 -14.18 2.06
C MET A 1 -15.70 -15.54 2.49
N ASP A 2 -15.32 -16.63 1.82
CA ASP A 2 -15.90 -17.95 2.10
C ASP A 2 -15.45 -18.48 3.47
N ASP A 3 -16.38 -18.51 4.42
CA ASP A 3 -16.21 -19.01 5.80
C ASP A 3 -15.62 -20.43 5.82
N LEU A 4 -15.90 -21.25 4.81
CA LEU A 4 -15.35 -22.60 4.69
C LEU A 4 -13.84 -22.61 4.41
N LEU A 5 -13.33 -21.69 3.59
CA LEU A 5 -11.90 -21.64 3.25
C LEU A 5 -11.06 -21.22 4.47
N GLN A 6 -11.55 -20.27 5.25
CA GLN A 6 -10.91 -19.86 6.52
C GLN A 6 -10.85 -21.03 7.51
N ARG A 7 -11.94 -21.80 7.64
CA ARG A 7 -11.97 -23.03 8.46
C ARG A 7 -10.95 -24.08 8.00
N ARG A 8 -10.81 -24.29 6.69
CA ARG A 8 -9.79 -25.22 6.14
C ARG A 8 -8.38 -24.79 6.49
N ARG A 9 -8.05 -23.52 6.28
CA ARG A 9 -6.74 -22.94 6.60
C ARG A 9 -6.45 -23.02 8.08
N HIS A 10 -7.44 -22.79 8.92
CA HIS A 10 -7.30 -22.89 10.36
C HIS A 10 -7.03 -24.34 10.82
N THR A 11 -7.78 -25.31 10.30
CA THR A 11 -7.51 -26.73 10.56
C THR A 11 -6.14 -27.16 10.01
N ALA A 12 -5.73 -26.65 8.84
CA ALA A 12 -4.39 -26.92 8.30
C ALA A 12 -3.27 -26.39 9.23
N ALA A 13 -3.46 -25.24 9.89
CA ALA A 13 -2.55 -24.74 10.90
C ALA A 13 -2.42 -25.68 12.11
N HIS A 14 -3.52 -26.26 12.60
CA HIS A 14 -3.51 -27.26 13.67
C HIS A 14 -2.80 -28.56 13.26
N VAL A 15 -3.07 -29.04 12.05
CA VAL A 15 -2.41 -30.23 11.50
C VAL A 15 -0.90 -29.98 11.36
N MET A 16 -0.50 -28.79 10.92
CA MET A 16 0.91 -28.38 10.88
C MET A 16 1.53 -28.35 12.29
N ALA A 17 0.85 -27.78 13.28
CA ALA A 17 1.34 -27.75 14.66
C ALA A 17 1.51 -29.17 15.24
N THR A 18 0.59 -30.08 14.92
CA THR A 18 0.69 -31.50 15.29
C THR A 18 1.96 -32.12 14.70
N ALA A 19 2.17 -31.94 13.40
CA ALA A 19 3.36 -32.44 12.70
C ALA A 19 4.67 -31.84 13.23
N VAL A 20 4.67 -30.57 13.63
CA VAL A 20 5.82 -29.92 14.27
C VAL A 20 6.12 -30.52 15.64
N LEU A 21 5.11 -30.79 16.47
CA LEU A 21 5.31 -31.43 17.78
C LEU A 21 5.84 -32.86 17.65
N GLU A 22 5.45 -33.59 16.63
CA GLU A 22 6.02 -34.93 16.36
C GLU A 22 7.49 -34.86 15.97
N LEU A 23 7.89 -33.85 15.19
CA LEU A 23 9.28 -33.64 14.79
C LEU A 23 10.12 -33.03 15.92
N PHE A 24 9.51 -32.16 16.73
CA PHE A 24 10.13 -31.45 17.85
C PHE A 24 9.25 -31.56 19.11
N PRO A 25 9.38 -32.66 19.89
CA PRO A 25 8.52 -32.90 21.06
C PRO A 25 8.60 -31.83 22.16
N THR A 26 9.67 -31.05 22.19
CA THR A 26 9.88 -29.95 23.14
C THR A 26 9.46 -28.58 22.59
N ALA A 27 8.85 -28.53 21.41
CA ALA A 27 8.39 -27.28 20.80
C ALA A 27 7.34 -26.59 21.67
N GLN A 28 7.47 -25.27 21.81
CA GLN A 28 6.45 -24.45 22.47
C GLN A 28 5.64 -23.71 21.42
N LEU A 29 4.32 -23.87 21.48
CA LEU A 29 3.35 -23.35 20.53
C LEU A 29 2.97 -21.92 20.87
N GLY A 30 3.08 -21.04 19.87
CA GLY A 30 2.58 -19.68 19.94
C GLY A 30 1.16 -19.55 19.39
N ILE A 31 0.97 -18.64 18.43
CA ILE A 31 -0.32 -18.36 17.78
C ILE A 31 -0.25 -18.86 16.34
N GLY A 32 -1.35 -19.45 15.85
CA GLY A 32 -1.46 -19.88 14.47
C GLY A 32 -2.82 -19.62 13.84
N PRO A 33 -3.09 -18.38 13.41
CA PRO A 33 -4.37 -18.02 12.81
C PRO A 33 -4.39 -18.35 11.31
N PRO A 34 -5.58 -18.53 10.72
CA PRO A 34 -5.73 -18.44 9.28
C PRO A 34 -5.58 -16.97 8.82
N THR A 35 -5.21 -16.79 7.56
CA THR A 35 -5.06 -15.48 6.91
C THR A 35 -5.79 -15.48 5.57
N ASP A 36 -5.91 -14.31 4.94
CA ASP A 36 -6.56 -14.17 3.63
C ASP A 36 -5.83 -14.91 2.51
N GLU A 37 -4.53 -15.15 2.67
CA GLU A 37 -3.69 -15.87 1.70
C GLU A 37 -3.34 -17.31 2.12
N GLY A 38 -3.62 -17.69 3.37
CA GLY A 38 -3.25 -19.00 3.89
C GLY A 38 -3.38 -19.11 5.40
N PHE A 39 -2.31 -19.47 6.08
CA PHE A 39 -2.20 -19.55 7.52
C PHE A 39 -0.74 -19.44 7.94
N TYR A 40 -0.50 -19.19 9.22
CA TYR A 40 0.83 -19.37 9.81
C TYR A 40 0.73 -20.01 11.18
N TYR A 41 1.87 -20.41 11.75
CA TYR A 41 1.96 -20.79 13.16
C TYR A 41 3.36 -20.47 13.70
N ASP A 42 3.40 -19.89 14.90
CA ASP A 42 4.63 -19.52 15.60
C ASP A 42 5.10 -20.62 16.56
N PHE A 43 6.39 -20.93 16.53
CA PHE A 43 7.02 -21.96 17.36
C PHE A 43 8.30 -21.47 18.02
N LEU A 44 8.50 -21.79 19.30
CA LEU A 44 9.83 -21.81 19.89
C LEU A 44 10.39 -23.22 19.77
N LEU A 45 11.52 -23.35 19.07
CA LEU A 45 12.12 -24.63 18.72
C LEU A 45 13.57 -24.69 19.23
N PRO A 46 14.11 -25.89 19.50
CA PRO A 46 15.48 -26.06 19.98
C PRO A 46 16.55 -25.68 18.94
N ARG A 47 16.18 -25.61 17.65
CA ARG A 47 17.04 -25.16 16.55
C ARG A 47 16.23 -24.44 15.48
N ALA A 48 16.93 -23.72 14.60
CA ALA A 48 16.33 -23.14 13.41
C ALA A 48 15.77 -24.21 12.46
N LEU A 49 14.60 -23.93 11.88
CA LEU A 49 13.99 -24.68 10.80
C LEU A 49 14.75 -24.45 9.50
N THR A 50 14.76 -25.49 8.68
CA THR A 50 15.36 -25.51 7.35
C THR A 50 14.30 -25.87 6.31
N PRO A 51 14.53 -25.61 5.00
CA PRO A 51 13.63 -26.08 3.95
C PRO A 51 13.42 -27.60 3.95
N VAL A 52 14.40 -28.38 4.43
CA VAL A 52 14.27 -29.84 4.58
C VAL A 52 13.25 -30.20 5.66
N ASP A 53 13.21 -29.43 6.75
CA ASP A 53 12.22 -29.63 7.82
C ASP A 53 10.80 -29.38 7.31
N LEU A 54 10.59 -28.37 6.45
CA LEU A 54 9.26 -28.11 5.87
C LEU A 54 8.74 -29.31 5.08
N ALA A 55 9.58 -29.93 4.24
CA ALA A 55 9.18 -31.11 3.48
C ALA A 55 8.81 -32.30 4.40
N GLU A 56 9.53 -32.45 5.50
CA GLU A 56 9.33 -33.52 6.48
C GLU A 56 8.09 -33.25 7.38
N ILE A 57 7.78 -31.98 7.66
CA ILE A 57 6.52 -31.56 8.30
C ILE A 57 5.35 -31.82 7.35
N GLU A 58 5.42 -31.41 6.07
CA GLU A 58 4.36 -31.69 5.08
C GLU A 58 4.05 -33.18 4.97
N LYS A 59 5.09 -34.03 4.98
CA LYS A 59 4.92 -35.48 4.95
C LYS A 59 4.16 -36.01 6.17
N ARG A 60 4.43 -35.48 7.37
CA ARG A 60 3.68 -35.84 8.60
C ARG A 60 2.25 -35.31 8.55
N MET A 61 2.05 -34.08 8.07
CA MET A 61 0.71 -33.52 7.86
C MET A 61 -0.13 -34.45 6.98
N ALA A 62 0.45 -35.04 5.93
CA ALA A 62 -0.27 -35.97 5.05
C ALA A 62 -0.79 -37.20 5.80
N THR A 63 -0.04 -37.74 6.75
CA THR A 63 -0.48 -38.85 7.60
C THR A 63 -1.71 -38.46 8.44
N HIS A 64 -1.71 -37.27 9.03
CA HIS A 64 -2.83 -36.77 9.84
C HIS A 64 -4.08 -36.49 9.00
N VAL A 65 -3.90 -35.91 7.82
CA VAL A 65 -4.99 -35.67 6.86
C VAL A 65 -5.61 -36.98 6.40
N GLN A 66 -4.77 -38.00 6.10
CA GLN A 66 -5.23 -39.32 5.70
C GLN A 66 -5.97 -40.05 6.85
N ALA A 67 -5.56 -39.83 8.10
CA ALA A 67 -6.25 -40.39 9.26
C ALA A 67 -7.64 -39.77 9.49
N ALA A 68 -7.91 -38.59 8.94
CA ALA A 68 -9.19 -37.89 8.99
C ALA A 68 -9.77 -37.76 10.42
N TYR A 69 -8.91 -37.45 11.39
CA TYR A 69 -9.33 -37.24 12.77
C TYR A 69 -10.46 -36.19 12.88
N PRO A 70 -11.50 -36.45 13.70
CA PRO A 70 -12.54 -35.47 13.98
C PRO A 70 -11.97 -34.30 14.80
N LEU A 71 -12.53 -33.11 14.59
CA LEU A 71 -12.23 -31.91 15.38
C LEU A 71 -13.27 -31.77 16.49
N GLU A 72 -12.87 -32.08 17.72
CA GLU A 72 -13.74 -32.08 18.89
C GLU A 72 -13.59 -30.78 19.68
N TYR A 73 -14.68 -30.01 19.76
CA TYR A 73 -14.76 -28.80 20.56
C TYR A 73 -15.12 -29.12 22.01
N SER A 74 -14.36 -28.59 22.97
CA SER A 74 -14.68 -28.70 24.39
C SER A 74 -14.47 -27.37 25.10
N VAL A 75 -15.42 -26.99 25.96
CA VAL A 75 -15.25 -25.88 26.91
C VAL A 75 -14.55 -26.40 28.15
N VAL A 76 -13.54 -25.68 28.60
CA VAL A 76 -12.73 -26.04 29.75
C VAL A 76 -12.67 -24.88 30.73
N ASP A 77 -12.64 -25.21 32.02
CA ASP A 77 -12.41 -24.21 33.05
C ASP A 77 -11.01 -23.58 32.87
N ARG A 78 -10.90 -22.29 33.17
CA ARG A 78 -9.67 -21.51 33.00
C ARG A 78 -8.52 -22.09 33.82
N ALA A 79 -8.77 -22.47 35.07
CA ALA A 79 -7.72 -23.05 35.91
C ALA A 79 -7.28 -24.41 35.38
N ALA A 80 -8.24 -25.24 34.94
CA ALA A 80 -7.94 -26.53 34.31
C ALA A 80 -7.13 -26.39 33.01
N ALA A 81 -7.50 -25.43 32.16
CA ALA A 81 -6.79 -25.14 30.91
C ALA A 81 -5.35 -24.67 31.18
N ARG A 82 -5.17 -23.82 32.19
CA ARG A 82 -3.86 -23.34 32.64
C ARG A 82 -2.99 -24.51 33.12
N THR A 83 -3.52 -25.37 33.99
CA THR A 83 -2.80 -26.56 34.47
C THR A 83 -2.44 -27.51 33.33
N TYR A 84 -3.33 -27.68 32.34
CA TYR A 84 -3.08 -28.54 31.19
C TYR A 84 -1.85 -28.12 30.38
N PHE A 85 -1.73 -26.83 30.06
CA PHE A 85 -0.60 -26.30 29.29
C PHE A 85 0.67 -26.12 30.13
N GLN A 86 0.56 -25.86 31.42
CA GLN A 86 1.71 -25.87 32.34
C GLN A 86 2.36 -27.24 32.42
N ALA A 87 1.56 -28.30 32.58
CA ALA A 87 2.05 -29.68 32.63
C ALA A 87 2.78 -30.11 31.34
N ARG A 88 2.50 -29.43 30.22
CA ARG A 88 3.10 -29.68 28.89
C ARG A 88 4.20 -28.68 28.52
N ALA A 89 4.62 -27.84 29.47
CA ALA A 89 5.63 -26.80 29.26
C ALA A 89 5.31 -25.87 28.06
N GLN A 90 4.05 -25.42 27.96
CA GLN A 90 3.55 -24.51 26.92
C GLN A 90 3.32 -23.09 27.50
N PRO A 91 4.37 -22.31 27.82
CA PRO A 91 4.24 -21.04 28.54
C PRO A 91 3.46 -19.98 27.76
N PHE A 92 3.58 -19.96 26.43
CA PHE A 92 2.85 -19.00 25.59
C PHE A 92 1.34 -19.22 25.64
N LYS A 93 0.88 -20.49 25.69
CA LYS A 93 -0.54 -20.81 25.84
C LYS A 93 -1.07 -20.43 27.22
N VAL A 94 -0.25 -20.62 28.27
CA VAL A 94 -0.57 -20.18 29.64
C VAL A 94 -0.76 -18.67 29.68
N GLU A 95 0.16 -17.91 29.07
CA GLU A 95 0.05 -16.46 28.98
C GLU A 95 -1.18 -16.02 28.19
N LEU A 96 -1.50 -16.67 27.06
CA LEU A 96 -2.73 -16.38 26.33
C LEU A 96 -3.97 -16.57 27.20
N ILE A 97 -4.01 -17.60 28.05
CA ILE A 97 -5.14 -17.84 28.96
C ILE A 97 -5.21 -16.75 30.05
N ASP A 98 -4.07 -16.36 30.60
CA ASP A 98 -3.98 -15.36 31.66
C ASP A 98 -4.38 -13.95 31.14
N ASP A 99 -4.12 -13.66 29.86
CA ASP A 99 -4.44 -12.38 29.20
C ASP A 99 -5.90 -12.26 28.73
N LEU A 100 -6.65 -13.36 28.64
CA LEU A 100 -8.04 -13.32 28.20
C LEU A 100 -8.93 -12.65 29.27
N PRO A 101 -9.90 -11.79 28.90
CA PRO A 101 -10.88 -11.24 29.83
C PRO A 101 -11.57 -12.34 30.67
N PRO A 102 -11.85 -12.16 31.97
CA PRO A 102 -12.41 -13.21 32.84
C PRO A 102 -13.70 -13.85 32.32
N GLU A 103 -14.52 -13.09 31.62
CA GLU A 103 -15.79 -13.47 30.98
C GLU A 103 -15.63 -14.33 29.72
N ASP A 104 -14.43 -14.39 29.14
CA ASP A 104 -14.19 -15.16 27.92
C ASP A 104 -14.19 -16.67 28.18
N VAL A 105 -14.94 -17.37 27.34
CA VAL A 105 -15.01 -18.83 27.35
C VAL A 105 -13.69 -19.41 26.84
N ILE A 106 -13.03 -20.22 27.67
CA ILE A 106 -11.84 -20.97 27.29
C ILE A 106 -12.28 -22.27 26.62
N SER A 107 -11.80 -22.50 25.40
CA SER A 107 -12.15 -23.66 24.61
C SER A 107 -10.92 -24.33 24.00
N PHE A 108 -10.99 -25.64 23.91
CA PHE A 108 -10.02 -26.49 23.23
C PHE A 108 -10.63 -27.11 21.98
N TYR A 109 -9.79 -27.27 20.97
CA TYR A 109 -10.03 -28.18 19.86
C TYR A 109 -9.06 -29.35 19.96
N THR A 110 -9.61 -30.55 19.93
CA THR A 110 -8.84 -31.80 19.90
C THR A 110 -8.93 -32.41 18.50
N SER A 111 -7.78 -32.79 17.93
CA SER A 111 -7.68 -33.53 16.68
C SER A 111 -6.64 -34.65 16.83
N GLY A 112 -7.10 -35.88 17.01
CA GLY A 112 -6.23 -37.03 17.24
C GLY A 112 -5.34 -36.81 18.48
N PRO A 113 -4.00 -36.86 18.37
CA PRO A 113 -3.10 -36.69 19.52
C PRO A 113 -2.93 -35.22 19.96
N PHE A 114 -3.49 -34.27 19.22
CA PHE A 114 -3.24 -32.85 19.41
C PHE A 114 -4.43 -32.15 20.08
N VAL A 115 -4.14 -31.26 21.02
CA VAL A 115 -5.10 -30.38 21.70
C VAL A 115 -4.54 -28.98 21.70
N ASP A 116 -5.33 -28.00 21.26
CA ASP A 116 -4.92 -26.60 21.24
C ASP A 116 -5.96 -25.65 21.84
N LEU A 117 -5.47 -24.55 22.41
CA LEU A 117 -6.26 -23.42 22.86
C LEU A 117 -6.73 -22.64 21.63
N CYS A 118 -8.00 -22.80 21.27
CA CYS A 118 -8.52 -22.24 20.04
C CYS A 118 -10.04 -22.04 20.11
N ARG A 119 -10.53 -20.92 19.57
CA ARG A 119 -11.96 -20.61 19.48
C ARG A 119 -12.64 -21.22 18.24
N GLY A 120 -11.85 -21.62 17.25
CA GLY A 120 -12.36 -22.03 15.93
C GLY A 120 -12.91 -20.85 15.11
N PRO A 121 -13.77 -21.11 14.12
CA PRO A 121 -14.26 -22.44 13.70
C PRO A 121 -13.21 -23.26 12.92
N HIS A 122 -13.48 -24.56 12.79
CA HIS A 122 -12.69 -25.55 12.04
C HIS A 122 -13.59 -26.33 11.07
N VAL A 123 -12.98 -27.01 10.09
CA VAL A 123 -13.69 -28.07 9.35
C VAL A 123 -13.89 -29.31 10.23
N PRO A 124 -14.92 -30.15 9.97
CA PRO A 124 -15.28 -31.27 10.84
C PRO A 124 -14.18 -32.31 11.04
N THR A 125 -13.37 -32.55 10.01
CA THR A 125 -12.26 -33.51 10.06
C THR A 125 -10.97 -32.93 9.49
N THR A 126 -9.83 -33.44 9.95
CA THR A 126 -8.51 -33.12 9.37
C THR A 126 -8.38 -33.53 7.90
N GLY A 127 -9.22 -34.45 7.41
CA GLY A 127 -9.28 -34.87 6.01
C GLY A 127 -9.92 -33.83 5.07
N GLU A 128 -10.68 -32.88 5.62
CA GLU A 128 -11.44 -31.88 4.85
C GLU A 128 -10.66 -30.59 4.56
N ILE A 129 -9.37 -30.52 4.94
CA ILE A 129 -8.53 -29.33 4.69
C ILE A 129 -8.29 -29.07 3.20
N GLY A 130 -8.47 -30.08 2.35
CA GLY A 130 -8.22 -29.98 0.91
C GLY A 130 -6.74 -30.11 0.56
N ALA A 131 -6.28 -29.34 -0.44
CA ALA A 131 -4.87 -29.31 -0.84
C ALA A 131 -4.13 -28.20 -0.08
N TYR A 132 -2.91 -28.47 0.37
CA TYR A 132 -2.11 -27.52 1.15
C TYR A 132 -0.63 -27.53 0.74
N LYS A 133 0.07 -26.45 1.08
CA LYS A 133 1.52 -26.29 0.87
C LYS A 133 2.12 -25.40 1.97
N LEU A 134 3.27 -25.80 2.52
CA LEU A 134 4.12 -24.93 3.35
C LEU A 134 5.01 -24.06 2.44
N LEU A 135 5.03 -22.76 2.69
CA LEU A 135 5.58 -21.75 1.78
C LEU A 135 6.95 -21.24 2.24
N SER A 136 7.06 -20.76 3.48
CA SER A 136 8.27 -20.10 3.96
C SER A 136 8.41 -20.16 5.47
N ILE A 137 9.63 -19.89 5.94
CA ILE A 137 9.98 -19.72 7.35
C ILE A 137 10.36 -18.25 7.57
N ALA A 138 9.84 -17.64 8.62
CA ALA A 138 10.20 -16.30 9.04
C ALA A 138 10.50 -16.25 10.54
N GLY A 139 11.21 -15.21 10.99
CA GLY A 139 11.30 -14.88 12.41
C GLY A 139 10.11 -14.03 12.84
N ALA A 140 9.57 -14.28 14.02
CA ALA A 140 8.56 -13.44 14.65
C ALA A 140 8.94 -13.22 16.11
N TYR A 141 8.61 -12.07 16.68
CA TYR A 141 8.71 -11.86 18.11
C TYR A 141 7.37 -12.12 18.77
N TRP A 142 7.38 -12.76 19.94
CA TRP A 142 6.14 -13.01 20.67
C TRP A 142 5.44 -11.68 21.01
N ARG A 143 4.14 -11.59 20.67
CA ARG A 143 3.33 -10.35 20.74
C ARG A 143 3.87 -9.17 19.91
N GLY A 144 4.83 -9.40 19.00
CA GLY A 144 5.48 -8.34 18.23
C GLY A 144 6.46 -7.48 19.03
N ASP A 145 6.83 -7.90 20.25
CA ASP A 145 7.78 -7.18 21.10
C ASP A 145 9.20 -7.75 20.95
N GLU A 146 10.10 -6.97 20.35
CA GLU A 146 11.50 -7.32 20.08
C GLU A 146 12.31 -7.72 21.34
N LYS A 147 11.84 -7.36 22.53
CA LYS A 147 12.47 -7.74 23.81
C LYS A 147 12.09 -9.15 24.26
N ARG A 148 11.13 -9.79 23.60
CA ARG A 148 10.59 -11.11 23.94
C ARG A 148 11.26 -12.20 23.09
N PRO A 149 11.11 -13.49 23.45
CA PRO A 149 11.73 -14.58 22.70
C PRO A 149 11.38 -14.52 21.21
N GLN A 150 12.40 -14.71 20.37
CA GLN A 150 12.23 -14.85 18.94
C GLN A 150 11.70 -16.25 18.63
N LEU A 151 10.53 -16.28 17.99
CA LEU A 151 9.85 -17.46 17.51
C LEU A 151 10.14 -17.65 16.01
N GLN A 152 9.92 -18.87 15.56
CA GLN A 152 9.99 -19.25 14.16
C GLN A 152 8.57 -19.46 13.64
N ARG A 153 8.21 -18.68 12.63
CA ARG A 153 6.92 -18.71 11.98
C ARG A 153 7.00 -19.55 10.73
N ILE A 154 6.13 -20.54 10.61
CA ILE A 154 5.92 -21.26 9.34
C ILE A 154 4.69 -20.70 8.66
N TYR A 155 4.82 -20.24 7.42
CA TYR A 155 3.70 -19.87 6.56
C TYR A 155 3.28 -21.05 5.69
N GLY A 156 1.98 -21.23 5.52
CA GLY A 156 1.39 -22.21 4.61
C GLY A 156 0.11 -21.69 3.98
N THR A 157 -0.39 -22.40 2.98
CA THR A 157 -1.69 -22.13 2.38
C THR A 157 -2.46 -23.43 2.18
N ALA A 158 -3.79 -23.32 2.17
CA ALA A 158 -4.71 -24.41 1.93
C ALA A 158 -5.88 -23.93 1.06
N LEU A 159 -6.25 -24.75 0.08
CA LEU A 159 -7.28 -24.50 -0.93
C LEU A 159 -8.14 -25.75 -1.13
N ALA A 160 -9.31 -25.59 -1.77
CA ALA A 160 -10.29 -26.67 -1.86
C ALA A 160 -9.77 -27.85 -2.68
N THR A 161 -9.05 -27.55 -3.76
CA THR A 161 -8.60 -28.54 -4.73
C THR A 161 -7.12 -28.40 -5.04
N ARG A 162 -6.50 -29.49 -5.53
CA ARG A 162 -5.11 -29.48 -5.96
C ARG A 162 -4.88 -28.51 -7.14
N ALA A 163 -5.85 -28.42 -8.06
CA ALA A 163 -5.78 -27.51 -9.20
C ALA A 163 -5.75 -26.03 -8.77
N GLU A 164 -6.59 -25.64 -7.80
CA GLU A 164 -6.54 -24.29 -7.22
C GLU A 164 -5.20 -24.02 -6.54
N LEU A 165 -4.67 -24.98 -5.79
CA LEU A 165 -3.38 -24.85 -5.13
C LEU A 165 -2.24 -24.67 -6.14
N ASP A 166 -2.17 -25.52 -7.17
CA ASP A 166 -1.12 -25.42 -8.18
C ASP A 166 -1.23 -24.09 -8.95
N ALA A 167 -2.43 -23.62 -9.26
CA ALA A 167 -2.65 -22.29 -9.86
C ALA A 167 -2.16 -21.15 -8.94
N HIS A 168 -2.48 -21.22 -7.65
CA HIS A 168 -2.05 -20.22 -6.67
C HIS A 168 -0.53 -20.22 -6.47
N LEU A 169 0.11 -21.40 -6.41
CA LEU A 169 1.57 -21.51 -6.32
C LEU A 169 2.26 -20.95 -7.57
N ASN A 170 1.71 -21.22 -8.76
CA ASN A 170 2.23 -20.64 -10.00
C ASN A 170 2.11 -19.11 -10.01
N GLN A 171 1.02 -18.54 -9.49
CA GLN A 171 0.87 -17.09 -9.34
C GLN A 171 1.92 -16.51 -8.37
N LEU A 172 2.19 -17.17 -7.25
CA LEU A 172 3.20 -16.73 -6.29
C LEU A 172 4.61 -16.77 -6.88
N GLU A 173 4.95 -17.81 -7.64
CA GLU A 173 6.25 -17.90 -8.32
C GLU A 173 6.39 -16.84 -9.41
N GLU A 174 5.36 -16.61 -10.22
CA GLU A 174 5.36 -15.54 -11.21
C GLU A 174 5.50 -14.15 -10.55
N ALA A 175 4.82 -13.92 -9.42
CA ALA A 175 4.95 -12.69 -8.64
C ALA A 175 6.37 -12.48 -8.10
N LYS A 176 7.03 -13.54 -7.59
CA LYS A 176 8.43 -13.47 -7.16
C LYS A 176 9.38 -13.14 -8.31
N ARG A 177 9.18 -13.76 -9.48
CA ARG A 177 9.99 -13.49 -10.69
C ARG A 177 9.84 -12.05 -11.18
N ARG A 178 8.68 -11.45 -10.93
CA ARG A 178 8.36 -10.06 -11.31
C ARG A 178 8.68 -9.04 -10.22
N ASP A 179 9.22 -9.46 -9.07
CA ASP A 179 9.51 -8.55 -7.97
C ASP A 179 10.46 -7.43 -8.43
N HIS A 180 9.97 -6.20 -8.37
CA HIS A 180 10.72 -5.04 -8.86
C HIS A 180 12.06 -4.87 -8.16
N ARG A 181 12.24 -5.37 -6.92
CA ARG A 181 13.51 -5.28 -6.17
C ARG A 181 14.56 -6.21 -6.75
N MET A 182 14.15 -7.40 -7.21
CA MET A 182 15.03 -8.33 -7.89
C MET A 182 15.37 -7.82 -9.28
N LEU A 183 14.35 -7.49 -10.08
CA LEU A 183 14.53 -7.04 -11.44
C LEU A 183 15.28 -5.70 -11.53
N ALA A 184 15.04 -4.76 -10.62
CA ALA A 184 15.79 -3.50 -10.59
C ALA A 184 17.29 -3.72 -10.37
N ARG A 185 17.68 -4.75 -9.63
CA ARG A 185 19.09 -5.12 -9.47
C ARG A 185 19.64 -5.80 -10.73
N GLU A 186 18.89 -6.72 -11.32
CA GLU A 186 19.31 -7.43 -12.53
C GLU A 186 19.47 -6.50 -13.74
N LEU A 187 18.60 -5.50 -13.85
CA LEU A 187 18.58 -4.51 -14.93
C LEU A 187 19.37 -3.24 -14.61
N ASP A 188 20.01 -3.18 -13.45
CA ASP A 188 20.77 -2.02 -12.97
C ASP A 188 19.97 -0.69 -12.99
N LEU A 189 18.71 -0.74 -12.53
CA LEU A 189 17.80 0.41 -12.53
C LEU A 189 17.97 1.30 -11.30
N PHE A 190 17.95 0.70 -10.11
CA PHE A 190 18.13 1.45 -8.86
C PHE A 190 18.59 0.54 -7.73
N SER A 191 19.06 1.18 -6.65
CA SER A 191 19.36 0.51 -5.38
C SER A 191 18.85 1.31 -4.18
N ILE A 192 18.80 0.67 -3.03
CA ILE A 192 18.55 1.32 -1.73
C ILE A 192 19.70 0.94 -0.82
N SER A 193 20.56 1.89 -0.48
CA SER A 193 21.71 1.66 0.39
C SER A 193 21.33 1.87 1.86
N PRO A 194 21.65 0.92 2.76
CA PRO A 194 21.53 1.14 4.20
C PRO A 194 22.34 2.32 4.71
N GLN A 195 23.47 2.66 4.07
CA GLN A 195 24.30 3.82 4.47
C GLN A 195 23.65 5.15 4.08
N VAL A 196 22.89 5.18 2.98
CA VAL A 196 22.15 6.38 2.55
C VAL A 196 20.88 6.55 3.38
N GLY A 197 20.17 5.45 3.65
CA GLY A 197 18.98 5.42 4.50
C GLY A 197 17.83 4.64 3.86
N ALA A 198 17.02 4.00 4.71
CA ALA A 198 15.89 3.20 4.27
C ALA A 198 14.82 4.06 3.57
N GLY A 199 14.32 3.57 2.43
CA GLY A 199 13.28 4.25 1.66
C GLY A 199 13.79 5.44 0.86
N LEU A 200 15.08 5.53 0.59
CA LEU A 200 15.71 6.54 -0.27
C LEU A 200 16.32 5.84 -1.49
N VAL A 201 15.68 6.01 -2.64
CA VAL A 201 16.03 5.31 -3.89
C VAL A 201 17.21 6.01 -4.56
N LEU A 202 18.24 5.23 -4.88
CA LEU A 202 19.38 5.65 -5.71
C LEU A 202 19.14 5.18 -7.14
N TRP A 203 18.78 6.10 -8.02
CA TRP A 203 18.61 5.82 -9.45
C TRP A 203 19.97 5.62 -10.11
N HIS A 204 20.16 4.46 -10.75
CA HIS A 204 21.36 4.11 -11.51
C HIS A 204 21.21 4.61 -12.97
N PRO A 205 22.26 4.57 -13.82
CA PRO A 205 22.16 5.09 -15.18
C PRO A 205 20.97 4.57 -15.99
N ASN A 206 20.69 3.26 -15.98
CA ASN A 206 19.54 2.72 -16.71
C ASN A 206 18.20 3.19 -16.14
N GLY A 207 18.07 3.23 -14.80
CA GLY A 207 16.86 3.78 -14.17
C GLY A 207 16.72 5.28 -14.35
N GLY A 208 17.83 6.00 -14.46
CA GLY A 208 17.89 7.43 -14.78
C GLY A 208 17.32 7.72 -16.15
N VAL A 209 17.72 6.95 -17.18
CA VAL A 209 17.15 7.04 -18.53
C VAL A 209 15.65 6.72 -18.52
N LEU A 210 15.25 5.63 -17.86
CA LEU A 210 13.83 5.27 -17.72
C LEU A 210 13.03 6.42 -17.11
N ARG A 211 13.53 6.98 -16.01
CA ARG A 211 12.91 8.11 -15.32
C ARG A 211 12.84 9.35 -16.20
N GLU A 212 13.93 9.71 -16.88
CA GLU A 212 13.99 10.86 -17.80
C GLU A 212 12.94 10.74 -18.92
N LEU A 213 12.83 9.58 -19.56
CA LEU A 213 11.84 9.33 -20.62
C LEU A 213 10.40 9.47 -20.12
N LEU A 214 10.12 9.01 -18.89
CA LEU A 214 8.82 9.18 -18.24
C LEU A 214 8.53 10.65 -17.91
N GLU A 215 9.51 11.35 -17.33
CA GLU A 215 9.40 12.77 -17.00
C GLU A 215 9.20 13.62 -18.25
N ASP A 216 9.93 13.36 -19.33
CA ASP A 216 9.80 14.07 -20.60
C ASP A 216 8.44 13.83 -21.26
N TYR A 217 7.95 12.59 -21.21
CA TYR A 217 6.59 12.29 -21.66
C TYR A 217 5.56 13.08 -20.86
N TRP A 218 5.68 13.07 -19.53
CA TRP A 218 4.81 13.84 -18.65
C TRP A 218 4.86 15.33 -18.98
N ARG A 219 6.06 15.93 -19.10
CA ARG A 219 6.23 17.37 -19.40
C ARG A 219 5.59 17.74 -20.74
N ARG A 220 5.75 16.88 -21.76
CA ARG A 220 5.16 17.08 -23.09
C ARG A 220 3.63 17.09 -23.03
N VAL A 221 3.02 16.08 -22.41
CA VAL A 221 1.56 15.98 -22.27
C VAL A 221 1.01 17.20 -21.51
N HIS A 222 1.64 17.58 -20.41
CA HIS A 222 1.16 18.67 -19.57
C HIS A 222 1.26 20.04 -20.23
N ARG A 223 2.35 20.33 -20.94
CA ARG A 223 2.46 21.57 -21.74
C ARG A 223 1.39 21.65 -22.83
N GLN A 224 1.12 20.54 -23.52
CA GLN A 224 0.06 20.48 -24.53
C GLN A 224 -1.35 20.70 -23.94
N ARG A 225 -1.51 20.45 -22.64
CA ARG A 225 -2.76 20.64 -21.89
C ARG A 225 -2.81 21.95 -21.11
N GLY A 226 -1.88 22.87 -21.39
CA GLY A 226 -1.88 24.22 -20.82
C GLY A 226 -1.49 24.27 -19.35
N TYR A 227 -0.59 23.40 -18.90
CA TYR A 227 0.04 23.49 -17.58
C TYR A 227 1.34 24.29 -17.66
N ASP A 228 1.50 25.21 -16.72
CA ASP A 228 2.74 25.93 -16.46
C ASP A 228 3.59 25.12 -15.48
N LEU A 229 4.81 24.77 -15.91
CA LEU A 229 5.71 23.96 -15.09
C LEU A 229 6.50 24.86 -14.14
N VAL A 230 6.45 24.53 -12.84
CA VAL A 230 7.13 25.27 -11.77
C VAL A 230 8.10 24.36 -11.02
N TYR A 231 9.01 24.96 -10.24
CA TYR A 231 9.95 24.26 -9.38
C TYR A 231 9.99 24.94 -8.02
N THR A 232 9.79 24.19 -6.95
CA THR A 232 9.69 24.74 -5.60
C THR A 232 10.70 24.11 -4.64
N PRO A 233 11.15 24.84 -3.60
CA PRO A 233 12.13 24.33 -2.63
C PRO A 233 11.70 23.03 -1.93
N HIS A 234 12.67 22.28 -1.39
CA HIS A 234 12.43 21.02 -0.66
C HIS A 234 12.13 21.21 0.84
N ILE A 235 12.34 22.41 1.36
CA ILE A 235 12.13 22.76 2.76
C ILE A 235 11.27 24.02 2.86
N GLY A 236 10.47 24.11 3.91
CA GLY A 236 9.67 25.29 4.23
C GLY A 236 9.72 25.58 5.72
N ARG A 237 9.58 26.85 6.10
CA ARG A 237 9.48 27.24 7.51
C ARG A 237 8.25 26.60 8.15
N LYS A 238 8.31 26.32 9.45
CA LYS A 238 7.23 25.68 10.20
C LYS A 238 5.88 26.39 10.03
N GLU A 239 5.88 27.72 9.99
CA GLU A 239 4.67 28.53 9.88
C GLU A 239 3.90 28.22 8.59
N LEU A 240 4.58 27.87 7.49
CA LEU A 240 3.95 27.44 6.23
C LEU A 240 3.05 26.22 6.45
N TRP A 241 3.54 25.27 7.25
CA TRP A 241 2.88 24.01 7.54
C TRP A 241 1.77 24.19 8.58
N GLU A 242 1.89 25.18 9.45
CA GLU A 242 0.85 25.60 10.40
C GLU A 242 -0.31 26.30 9.68
N THR A 243 -0.01 27.26 8.81
CA THR A 243 -1.02 27.95 7.96
C THR A 243 -1.81 26.93 7.15
N SER A 244 -1.11 26.04 6.44
CA SER A 244 -1.76 24.99 5.64
C SER A 244 -2.47 23.92 6.48
N GLY A 245 -2.17 23.80 7.78
CA GLY A 245 -2.78 22.82 8.70
C GLY A 245 -2.11 21.44 8.74
N HIS A 246 -1.01 21.25 7.99
CA HIS A 246 -0.28 19.97 7.93
C HIS A 246 0.38 19.60 9.26
N THR A 247 0.78 20.57 10.09
CA THR A 247 1.34 20.28 11.43
C THR A 247 0.30 19.70 12.41
N HIS A 248 -0.99 19.88 12.13
CA HIS A 248 -2.07 19.31 12.93
C HIS A 248 -2.56 17.98 12.35
N TRP A 249 -2.99 17.98 11.08
CA TRP A 249 -3.63 16.83 10.44
C TRP A 249 -2.65 15.79 9.90
N TYR A 250 -1.40 16.17 9.63
CA TYR A 250 -0.39 15.33 9.00
C TYR A 250 0.88 15.14 9.86
N LYS A 251 0.78 15.44 11.15
CA LYS A 251 1.92 15.48 12.09
C LYS A 251 2.79 14.23 12.06
N GLU A 252 2.18 13.05 12.04
CA GLU A 252 2.90 11.77 12.07
C GLU A 252 3.70 11.48 10.78
N GLY A 253 3.31 12.11 9.67
CA GLY A 253 3.97 11.95 8.37
C GLY A 253 5.08 12.97 8.12
N LEU A 254 5.33 13.92 9.02
CA LEU A 254 6.37 14.94 8.87
C LEU A 254 7.73 14.40 9.33
N PHE A 255 8.78 14.74 8.58
CA PHE A 255 10.15 14.60 9.09
C PHE A 255 10.38 15.54 10.28
N PRO A 256 11.32 15.21 11.18
CA PRO A 256 11.67 16.09 12.29
C PRO A 256 12.07 17.50 11.83
N GLU A 257 11.75 18.47 12.67
CA GLU A 257 12.10 19.87 12.50
C GLU A 257 13.62 20.07 12.51
N MET A 258 14.13 20.91 11.61
CA MET A 258 15.51 21.39 11.57
C MET A 258 15.56 22.82 12.09
N GLU A 259 16.29 23.04 13.18
CA GLU A 259 16.48 24.36 13.77
C GLU A 259 17.67 25.08 13.12
N LEU A 260 17.44 26.29 12.62
CA LEU A 260 18.46 27.16 12.05
C LEU A 260 18.16 28.61 12.43
N GLU A 261 19.10 29.29 13.10
CA GLU A 261 18.99 30.72 13.44
C GLU A 261 17.65 31.12 14.13
N ASN A 262 17.20 30.30 15.09
CA ASN A 262 15.92 30.44 15.81
C ASN A 262 14.67 30.31 14.92
N GLN A 263 14.80 29.67 13.75
CA GLN A 263 13.69 29.29 12.88
C GLN A 263 13.67 27.77 12.71
N SER A 264 12.45 27.23 12.71
CA SER A 264 12.21 25.81 12.46
C SER A 264 11.84 25.59 10.99
N PHE A 265 12.54 24.65 10.34
CA PHE A 265 12.29 24.23 8.96
C PHE A 265 11.89 22.76 8.92
N ILE A 266 11.01 22.41 7.97
CA ILE A 266 10.54 21.05 7.76
C ILE A 266 10.69 20.71 6.28
N ASN A 267 11.14 19.49 5.97
CA ASN A 267 11.10 18.96 4.62
C ASN A 267 9.66 18.88 4.11
N LYS A 268 9.41 19.30 2.87
CA LYS A 268 8.05 19.35 2.34
C LYS A 268 7.42 17.95 2.25
N PRO A 269 6.27 17.68 2.89
CA PRO A 269 5.51 16.44 2.70
C PRO A 269 4.61 16.49 1.45
N MET A 270 4.34 17.70 0.95
CA MET A 270 3.44 18.02 -0.16
C MET A 270 3.87 19.34 -0.83
N ASN A 271 3.54 19.53 -2.12
CA ASN A 271 3.92 20.75 -2.86
C ASN A 271 2.88 21.88 -2.75
N CYS A 272 1.63 21.57 -2.34
CA CYS A 272 0.50 22.50 -2.39
C CYS A 272 0.76 23.89 -1.77
N PRO A 273 1.44 24.06 -0.62
CA PRO A 273 1.61 25.38 -0.03
C PRO A 273 2.51 26.29 -0.87
N PHE A 274 3.51 25.73 -1.56
CA PHE A 274 4.39 26.50 -2.42
C PHE A 274 3.66 27.00 -3.67
N HIS A 275 2.78 26.17 -4.25
CA HIS A 275 1.98 26.55 -5.42
C HIS A 275 0.98 27.64 -5.07
N VAL A 276 0.44 27.62 -3.86
CA VAL A 276 -0.40 28.71 -3.32
C VAL A 276 0.39 30.02 -3.22
N HIS A 277 1.65 29.99 -2.77
CA HIS A 277 2.51 31.18 -2.79
C HIS A 277 2.83 31.68 -4.20
N ILE A 278 3.00 30.78 -5.19
CA ILE A 278 3.17 31.17 -6.60
C ILE A 278 1.91 31.86 -7.11
N PHE A 279 0.72 31.31 -6.81
CA PHE A 279 -0.55 31.94 -7.15
C PHE A 279 -0.62 33.37 -6.58
N GLY A 280 -0.37 33.51 -5.26
CA GLY A 280 -0.45 34.78 -4.52
C GLY A 280 0.70 35.77 -4.76
N SER A 281 1.70 35.43 -5.57
CA SER A 281 2.82 36.33 -5.88
C SER A 281 2.44 37.55 -6.72
N GLN A 282 1.27 37.51 -7.35
CA GLN A 282 0.75 38.56 -8.23
C GLN A 282 -0.77 38.67 -8.05
N THR A 283 -1.32 39.86 -8.30
CA THR A 283 -2.78 40.03 -8.41
C THR A 283 -3.30 39.21 -9.59
N ARG A 284 -4.38 38.46 -9.38
CA ARG A 284 -5.01 37.61 -10.40
C ARG A 284 -6.37 38.15 -10.76
N SER A 285 -6.69 38.21 -12.05
CA SER A 285 -8.02 38.47 -12.58
C SER A 285 -8.77 37.16 -12.84
N TYR A 286 -10.11 37.21 -12.87
CA TYR A 286 -10.95 36.09 -13.31
C TYR A 286 -10.59 35.56 -14.71
N ARG A 287 -9.93 36.39 -15.53
CA ARG A 287 -9.44 36.07 -16.88
C ARG A 287 -8.15 35.24 -16.89
N ASP A 288 -7.39 35.28 -15.80
CA ASP A 288 -6.18 34.47 -15.64
C ASP A 288 -6.52 33.03 -15.22
N LEU A 289 -7.80 32.75 -14.92
CA LEU A 289 -8.28 31.44 -14.49
C LEU A 289 -8.97 30.68 -15.63
N PRO A 290 -8.68 29.38 -15.81
CA PRO A 290 -7.95 28.50 -14.89
C PRO A 290 -6.42 28.60 -15.03
N LEU A 291 -5.73 28.75 -13.89
CA LEU A 291 -4.26 28.69 -13.80
C LEU A 291 -3.85 27.27 -13.37
N ARG A 292 -3.01 26.59 -14.16
CA ARG A 292 -2.63 25.19 -13.92
C ARG A 292 -1.13 25.10 -13.64
N LEU A 293 -0.75 24.93 -12.37
CA LEU A 293 0.65 24.79 -11.99
C LEU A 293 1.02 23.31 -11.86
N GLY A 294 1.94 22.83 -12.68
CA GLY A 294 2.47 21.45 -12.62
C GLY A 294 3.89 21.39 -12.10
N GLU A 295 4.21 20.40 -11.28
CA GLU A 295 5.56 20.16 -10.77
C GLU A 295 5.82 18.67 -10.61
N LEU A 296 6.94 18.18 -11.16
CA LEU A 296 7.52 16.90 -10.76
C LEU A 296 8.22 17.09 -9.40
N GLY A 297 7.42 17.21 -8.35
CA GLY A 297 7.83 17.74 -7.06
C GLY A 297 8.28 16.66 -6.10
N THR A 298 9.55 16.70 -5.69
CA THR A 298 10.10 15.76 -4.69
C THR A 298 9.70 16.15 -3.28
N VAL A 299 8.99 15.25 -2.61
CA VAL A 299 8.49 15.40 -1.24
C VAL A 299 9.06 14.31 -0.34
N TYR A 300 8.94 14.53 0.97
CA TYR A 300 9.48 13.66 2.01
C TYR A 300 8.42 13.35 3.05
N ARG A 301 8.15 12.06 3.28
CA ARG A 301 7.20 11.58 4.29
C ARG A 301 7.88 10.63 5.26
N PHE A 302 7.61 10.82 6.54
CA PHE A 302 8.14 9.99 7.61
C PHE A 302 7.39 8.66 7.70
N GLU A 303 7.69 7.77 6.77
CA GLU A 303 7.19 6.40 6.79
C GLU A 303 7.95 5.55 7.82
N ARG A 304 7.21 4.76 8.60
CA ARG A 304 7.80 3.85 9.60
C ARG A 304 8.68 2.82 8.88
N ALA A 305 9.84 2.48 9.46
CA ALA A 305 10.81 1.62 8.78
C ALA A 305 10.21 0.26 8.33
N GLY A 306 9.32 -0.33 9.14
CA GLY A 306 8.65 -1.59 8.83
C GLY A 306 7.58 -1.50 7.73
N THR A 307 7.18 -0.31 7.27
CA THR A 307 6.21 -0.15 6.17
C THR A 307 6.89 0.11 4.82
N LEU A 308 8.21 0.32 4.80
CA LEU A 308 8.95 0.58 3.57
C LEU A 308 9.04 -0.67 2.71
N HIS A 309 8.88 -0.51 1.40
CA HIS A 309 8.90 -1.65 0.47
C HIS A 309 9.43 -1.22 -0.90
N GLY A 310 10.71 -1.56 -1.17
CA GLY A 310 11.37 -1.28 -2.44
C GLY A 310 11.16 0.17 -2.88
N ALA A 311 10.68 0.35 -4.11
CA ALA A 311 10.30 1.66 -4.66
C ALA A 311 8.78 1.94 -4.57
N ILE A 312 7.98 0.97 -4.11
CA ILE A 312 6.51 1.12 -3.95
C ILE A 312 6.17 2.05 -2.78
N ARG A 313 6.87 1.91 -1.65
CA ARG A 313 6.66 2.73 -0.45
C ARG A 313 8.00 3.20 0.12
N VAL A 314 8.24 4.50 -0.03
CA VAL A 314 9.53 5.17 0.19
C VAL A 314 9.34 6.46 0.99
N ARG A 315 10.43 7.00 1.54
CA ARG A 315 10.40 8.24 2.34
C ARG A 315 10.62 9.48 1.50
N GLY A 316 11.46 9.41 0.48
CA GLY A 316 11.69 10.49 -0.49
C GLY A 316 11.20 10.04 -1.86
N PHE A 317 10.33 10.83 -2.47
CA PHE A 317 9.74 10.48 -3.76
C PHE A 317 9.27 11.70 -4.53
N THR A 318 9.14 11.56 -5.85
CA THR A 318 8.75 12.63 -6.76
C THR A 318 7.33 12.38 -7.24
N GLN A 319 6.42 13.28 -6.90
CA GLN A 319 5.03 13.19 -7.36
C GLN A 319 4.87 13.92 -8.68
N ASP A 320 3.98 13.40 -9.52
CA ASP A 320 3.58 14.04 -10.76
C ASP A 320 2.50 15.13 -10.54
N ASP A 321 2.79 15.96 -9.54
CA ASP A 321 1.83 16.80 -8.83
C ASP A 321 1.42 18.03 -9.65
N ALA A 322 0.18 18.47 -9.45
CA ALA A 322 -0.26 19.76 -9.95
C ALA A 322 -1.44 20.31 -9.17
N HIS A 323 -1.54 21.63 -9.23
CA HIS A 323 -2.55 22.41 -8.57
C HIS A 323 -3.19 23.36 -9.57
N ILE A 324 -4.49 23.18 -9.80
CA ILE A 324 -5.29 24.01 -10.69
C ILE A 324 -6.08 25.00 -9.85
N PHE A 325 -5.83 26.29 -10.05
CA PHE A 325 -6.61 27.37 -9.46
C PHE A 325 -7.65 27.81 -10.47
N CYS A 326 -8.92 27.65 -10.14
CA CYS A 326 -10.02 27.93 -11.05
C CYS A 326 -11.19 28.60 -10.31
N ARG A 327 -12.13 29.14 -11.06
CA ARG A 327 -13.37 29.66 -10.47
C ARG A 327 -14.31 28.51 -10.11
N ARG A 328 -15.29 28.79 -9.25
CA ARG A 328 -16.31 27.81 -8.84
C ARG A 328 -17.15 27.27 -10.00
N ASP A 329 -17.33 28.04 -11.06
CA ASP A 329 -18.04 27.59 -12.27
C ASP A 329 -17.17 26.69 -13.18
N GLN A 330 -15.85 26.68 -12.98
CA GLN A 330 -14.89 25.99 -13.86
C GLN A 330 -14.40 24.64 -13.31
N PHE A 331 -14.44 24.40 -12.00
CA PHE A 331 -13.72 23.27 -11.40
C PHE A 331 -14.18 21.91 -11.94
N THR A 332 -15.47 21.72 -12.23
CA THR A 332 -15.97 20.47 -12.83
C THR A 332 -15.33 20.21 -14.20
N ASP A 333 -15.18 21.24 -15.04
CA ASP A 333 -14.52 21.12 -16.35
C ASP A 333 -13.03 20.76 -16.19
N GLU A 334 -12.36 21.36 -15.20
CA GLU A 334 -10.96 21.07 -14.90
C GLU A 334 -10.76 19.65 -14.35
N VAL A 335 -11.70 19.12 -13.56
CA VAL A 335 -11.69 17.72 -13.12
C VAL A 335 -11.88 16.78 -14.32
N VAL A 336 -12.82 17.07 -15.23
CA VAL A 336 -12.99 16.27 -16.46
C VAL A 336 -11.71 16.27 -17.30
N ALA A 337 -11.08 17.43 -17.47
CA ALA A 337 -9.81 17.54 -18.19
C ALA A 337 -8.68 16.75 -17.51
N ALA A 338 -8.60 16.76 -16.17
CA ALA A 338 -7.63 15.96 -15.42
C ALA A 338 -7.86 14.45 -15.60
N LEU A 339 -9.11 13.99 -15.58
CA LEU A 339 -9.47 12.58 -15.81
C LEU A 339 -9.15 12.13 -17.24
N ASP A 340 -9.30 13.00 -18.24
CA ASP A 340 -8.90 12.72 -19.63
C ASP A 340 -7.38 12.53 -19.75
N ILE A 341 -6.59 13.37 -19.09
CA ILE A 341 -5.13 13.20 -19.03
C ILE A 341 -4.78 11.90 -18.30
N ALA A 342 -5.46 11.57 -17.20
CA ALA A 342 -5.23 10.33 -16.46
C ALA A 342 -5.40 9.11 -17.38
N ARG A 343 -6.51 9.04 -18.12
CA ARG A 343 -6.77 7.95 -19.08
C ARG A 343 -5.72 7.87 -20.18
N LEU A 344 -5.31 9.01 -20.74
CA LEU A 344 -4.26 9.05 -21.74
C LEU A 344 -2.95 8.48 -21.19
N LEU A 345 -2.52 8.96 -20.01
CA LEU A 345 -1.28 8.53 -19.40
C LEU A 345 -1.33 7.03 -19.06
N LEU A 346 -2.34 6.58 -18.33
CA LEU A 346 -2.48 5.19 -17.92
C LEU A 346 -2.62 4.24 -19.12
N GLY A 347 -3.45 4.58 -20.10
CA GLY A 347 -3.63 3.80 -21.33
C GLY A 347 -2.37 3.71 -22.19
N THR A 348 -1.49 4.72 -22.14
CA THR A 348 -0.17 4.66 -22.84
C THR A 348 0.70 3.51 -22.33
N PHE A 349 0.54 3.12 -21.07
CA PHE A 349 1.28 2.00 -20.46
C PHE A 349 0.48 0.69 -20.46
N GLY A 350 -0.68 0.64 -21.12
CA GLY A 350 -1.52 -0.56 -21.19
C GLY A 350 -2.41 -0.80 -19.97
N PHE A 351 -2.62 0.22 -19.12
CA PHE A 351 -3.57 0.13 -18.00
C PHE A 351 -4.98 0.51 -18.46
N ASP A 352 -5.68 -0.44 -19.09
CA ASP A 352 -7.03 -0.23 -19.63
C ASP A 352 -8.14 -0.54 -18.60
N ASP A 353 -7.88 -1.44 -17.65
CA ASP A 353 -8.86 -1.83 -16.62
C ASP A 353 -8.74 -0.90 -15.39
N LEU A 354 -9.71 0.02 -15.29
CA LEU A 354 -9.74 1.08 -14.29
C LEU A 354 -10.87 0.83 -13.29
N ARG A 355 -10.52 0.81 -12.00
CA ARG A 355 -11.49 0.93 -10.91
C ARG A 355 -11.48 2.34 -10.37
N VAL A 356 -12.64 2.99 -10.42
CA VAL A 356 -12.77 4.38 -9.99
C VAL A 356 -13.55 4.42 -8.68
N ALA A 357 -12.97 5.06 -7.68
CA ALA A 357 -13.59 5.28 -6.38
C ALA A 357 -13.87 6.78 -6.19
N LEU A 358 -15.09 7.11 -5.80
CA LEU A 358 -15.45 8.43 -5.30
C LEU A 358 -15.41 8.40 -3.78
N SER A 359 -14.32 8.88 -3.22
CA SER A 359 -14.05 8.91 -1.79
C SER A 359 -14.70 10.16 -1.18
N VAL A 360 -15.66 9.93 -0.28
CA VAL A 360 -16.54 10.97 0.31
C VAL A 360 -16.45 10.97 1.83
N ARG A 361 -16.93 12.06 2.46
CA ARG A 361 -16.92 12.15 3.92
C ARG A 361 -17.83 11.10 4.56
N GLU A 362 -17.44 10.66 5.75
CA GLU A 362 -18.29 9.80 6.58
C GLU A 362 -19.46 10.61 7.15
N ALA A 363 -20.68 10.08 7.02
CA ALA A 363 -21.87 10.78 7.49
C ALA A 363 -21.97 10.82 9.04
N SER A 364 -21.47 9.77 9.71
CA SER A 364 -21.53 9.55 11.16
C SER A 364 -20.49 10.34 11.97
N ASP A 365 -19.30 10.57 11.42
CA ASP A 365 -18.22 11.27 12.10
C ASP A 365 -17.66 12.37 11.21
N ARG A 366 -18.02 13.62 11.52
CA ARG A 366 -17.54 14.81 10.80
C ARG A 366 -16.30 15.45 11.42
N SER A 367 -15.84 14.97 12.57
CA SER A 367 -14.75 15.60 13.34
C SER A 367 -13.39 15.60 12.61
N LYS A 368 -13.24 14.73 11.61
CA LYS A 368 -12.03 14.55 10.80
C LYS A 368 -11.97 15.44 9.56
N TYR A 369 -13.04 16.17 9.24
CA TYR A 369 -13.15 16.96 8.02
C TYR A 369 -13.25 18.45 8.33
N VAL A 370 -12.69 19.28 7.44
CA VAL A 370 -12.72 20.75 7.54
C VAL A 370 -13.54 21.38 6.42
N GLY A 371 -14.01 22.60 6.63
CA GLY A 371 -14.83 23.34 5.66
C GLY A 371 -16.32 23.24 5.93
N ALA A 372 -17.09 24.12 5.27
CA ALA A 372 -18.53 24.22 5.43
C ALA A 372 -19.28 23.12 4.65
N ASP A 373 -20.45 22.71 5.16
CA ASP A 373 -21.24 21.60 4.60
C ASP A 373 -21.68 21.84 3.15
N ASP A 374 -22.01 23.08 2.80
CA ASP A 374 -22.42 23.49 1.46
C ASP A 374 -21.28 23.36 0.44
N LEU A 375 -20.04 23.65 0.85
CA LEU A 375 -18.86 23.46 0.02
C LEU A 375 -18.58 21.97 -0.24
N TRP A 376 -18.80 21.11 0.75
CA TRP A 376 -18.69 19.66 0.58
C TRP A 376 -19.73 19.11 -0.39
N GLU A 377 -20.98 19.54 -0.26
CA GLU A 377 -22.06 19.15 -1.18
C GLU A 377 -21.77 19.62 -2.61
N LEU A 378 -21.28 20.85 -2.78
CA LEU A 378 -20.85 21.37 -4.07
C LEU A 378 -19.68 20.56 -4.67
N ALA A 379 -18.67 20.25 -3.85
CA ALA A 379 -17.52 19.47 -4.26
C ALA A 379 -17.92 18.06 -4.73
N GLU A 380 -18.70 17.35 -3.91
CA GLU A 380 -19.15 15.99 -4.21
C GLU A 380 -20.02 15.97 -5.47
N ALA A 381 -20.98 16.90 -5.60
CA ALA A 381 -21.83 16.99 -6.78
C ALA A 381 -21.02 17.27 -8.05
N GLY A 382 -20.03 18.17 -7.99
CA GLY A 382 -19.15 18.46 -9.12
C GLY A 382 -18.28 17.26 -9.51
N LEU A 383 -17.76 16.49 -8.54
CA LEU A 383 -17.02 15.27 -8.82
C LEU A 383 -17.89 14.17 -9.46
N VAL A 384 -19.13 13.98 -8.98
CA VAL A 384 -20.10 13.05 -9.60
C VAL A 384 -20.36 13.46 -11.05
N GLN A 385 -20.66 14.75 -11.28
CA GLN A 385 -20.91 15.26 -12.63
C GLN A 385 -19.69 15.08 -13.54
N ALA A 386 -18.47 15.28 -13.03
CA ALA A 386 -17.25 15.06 -13.80
C ALA A 386 -17.08 13.59 -14.18
N LEU A 387 -17.35 12.65 -13.27
CA LEU A 387 -17.32 11.21 -13.52
C LEU A 387 -18.34 10.79 -14.57
N GLU A 388 -19.57 11.30 -14.48
CA GLU A 388 -20.64 11.04 -15.46
C GLU A 388 -20.27 11.55 -16.85
N ARG A 389 -19.75 12.79 -16.94
CA ARG A 389 -19.28 13.38 -18.21
C ARG A 389 -18.09 12.63 -18.80
N ALA A 390 -17.20 12.12 -17.95
CA ALA A 390 -16.11 11.26 -18.38
C ALA A 390 -16.62 9.87 -18.81
N GLY A 391 -17.82 9.44 -18.43
CA GLY A 391 -18.29 8.08 -18.65
C GLY A 391 -17.52 7.05 -17.81
N LEU A 392 -17.12 7.42 -16.58
CA LEU A 392 -16.45 6.53 -15.64
C LEU A 392 -17.48 5.95 -14.66
N VAL A 393 -17.64 4.62 -14.71
CA VAL A 393 -18.36 3.89 -13.67
C VAL A 393 -17.55 3.96 -12.39
N HIS A 394 -18.18 4.34 -11.29
CA HIS A 394 -17.50 4.57 -10.03
C HIS A 394 -18.26 3.96 -8.85
N THR A 395 -17.51 3.66 -7.79
CA THR A 395 -18.05 3.22 -6.50
C THR A 395 -17.86 4.34 -5.49
N ARG A 396 -18.92 4.69 -4.76
CA ARG A 396 -18.83 5.68 -3.67
C ARG A 396 -18.29 5.01 -2.41
N ILE A 397 -17.23 5.56 -1.83
CA ILE A 397 -16.53 5.03 -0.65
C ILE A 397 -16.60 6.06 0.49
N PRO A 398 -17.53 5.90 1.46
CA PRO A 398 -17.61 6.77 2.63
C PRO A 398 -16.41 6.61 3.56
N GLY A 399 -15.90 7.72 4.10
CA GLY A 399 -14.81 7.74 5.08
C GLY A 399 -13.41 7.89 4.50
N GLU A 400 -13.27 7.82 3.18
CA GLU A 400 -11.97 7.82 2.49
C GLU A 400 -11.60 9.18 1.86
N ALA A 401 -12.44 10.21 2.03
CA ALA A 401 -12.12 11.57 1.57
C ALA A 401 -10.86 12.13 2.25
N ALA A 402 -10.22 13.12 1.60
CA ALA A 402 -9.19 13.89 2.28
C ALA A 402 -9.84 14.77 3.36
N PHE A 403 -9.07 15.19 4.36
CA PHE A 403 -9.63 16.02 5.44
C PHE A 403 -10.22 17.35 4.92
N TYR A 404 -9.76 17.86 3.77
CA TYR A 404 -10.17 19.14 3.17
C TYR A 404 -11.14 19.02 1.99
N GLY A 405 -11.49 17.81 1.54
CA GLY A 405 -12.42 17.65 0.42
C GLY A 405 -12.56 16.23 -0.12
N PRO A 406 -13.58 15.97 -0.95
CA PRO A 406 -13.79 14.67 -1.59
C PRO A 406 -12.77 14.45 -2.71
N LYS A 407 -12.59 13.20 -3.11
CA LYS A 407 -11.59 12.82 -4.11
C LYS A 407 -12.02 11.69 -5.01
N ILE A 408 -11.54 11.73 -6.25
CA ILE A 408 -11.62 10.63 -7.21
C ILE A 408 -10.28 9.91 -7.16
N ASP A 409 -10.30 8.62 -6.84
CA ASP A 409 -9.15 7.74 -6.90
C ASP A 409 -9.32 6.75 -8.05
N ILE A 410 -8.30 6.58 -8.89
CA ILE A 410 -8.27 5.58 -9.95
C ILE A 410 -7.23 4.52 -9.62
N GLN A 411 -7.69 3.28 -9.56
CA GLN A 411 -6.88 2.09 -9.39
C GLN A 411 -6.71 1.37 -10.72
N VAL A 412 -5.51 0.86 -10.96
CA VAL A 412 -5.18 0.04 -12.13
C VAL A 412 -4.86 -1.38 -11.71
N SER A 413 -5.19 -2.35 -12.55
CA SER A 413 -4.74 -3.73 -12.39
C SER A 413 -3.38 -3.92 -13.07
N ASP A 414 -2.44 -4.56 -12.39
CA ASP A 414 -1.22 -5.02 -13.04
C ASP A 414 -1.42 -6.39 -13.73
N SER A 415 -0.37 -6.90 -14.37
CA SER A 415 -0.38 -8.19 -15.08
C SER A 415 -0.55 -9.41 -14.15
N LEU A 416 -0.46 -9.21 -12.83
CA LEU A 416 -0.66 -10.22 -11.80
C LEU A 416 -2.06 -10.13 -11.17
N GLY A 417 -2.90 -9.20 -11.63
CA GLY A 417 -4.25 -8.98 -11.11
C GLY A 417 -4.30 -8.21 -9.78
N ARG A 418 -3.19 -7.58 -9.36
CA ARG A 418 -3.16 -6.73 -8.16
C ARG A 418 -3.60 -5.32 -8.52
N TRP A 419 -4.33 -4.69 -7.60
CA TRP A 419 -4.87 -3.36 -7.78
C TRP A 419 -4.00 -2.29 -7.11
N TRP A 420 -3.64 -1.28 -7.88
CA TRP A 420 -2.78 -0.18 -7.44
C TRP A 420 -3.50 1.15 -7.61
N GLN A 421 -3.76 1.86 -6.52
CA GLN A 421 -4.17 3.26 -6.58
C GLN A 421 -3.00 4.12 -7.09
N LEU A 422 -3.19 4.80 -8.21
CA LEU A 422 -2.20 5.68 -8.83
C LEU A 422 -2.71 7.12 -8.92
N THR A 423 -3.82 7.31 -9.63
CA THR A 423 -4.38 8.64 -9.86
C THR A 423 -5.24 9.06 -8.67
N THR A 424 -5.10 10.33 -8.29
CA THR A 424 -6.02 11.00 -7.38
C THR A 424 -6.30 12.42 -7.89
N VAL A 425 -7.57 12.80 -7.93
CA VAL A 425 -8.03 14.17 -8.19
C VAL A 425 -8.90 14.62 -7.01
N GLN A 426 -8.50 15.70 -6.34
CA GLN A 426 -9.08 16.22 -5.11
C GLN A 426 -9.51 17.67 -5.29
N VAL A 427 -10.66 18.05 -4.77
CA VAL A 427 -11.12 19.44 -4.76
C VAL A 427 -10.97 20.02 -3.36
N ASP A 428 -10.31 21.16 -3.25
CA ASP A 428 -10.00 21.83 -1.99
C ASP A 428 -10.49 23.29 -2.02
N PHE A 429 -11.36 23.61 -1.06
CA PHE A 429 -11.87 24.96 -0.81
C PHE A 429 -11.22 25.61 0.41
N ASN A 430 -10.51 24.83 1.24
CA ASN A 430 -9.97 25.21 2.53
C ASN A 430 -8.55 25.79 2.42
N LEU A 431 -7.68 25.25 1.57
CA LEU A 431 -6.31 25.79 1.44
C LEU A 431 -6.29 27.23 0.88
N PRO A 432 -7.09 27.59 -0.15
CA PRO A 432 -7.23 28.97 -0.57
C PRO A 432 -7.67 29.93 0.54
N GLU A 433 -8.55 29.45 1.43
CA GLU A 433 -9.02 30.18 2.60
C GLU A 433 -7.91 30.40 3.64
N ARG A 434 -7.17 29.33 3.98
CA ARG A 434 -6.11 29.37 4.98
C ARG A 434 -4.95 30.30 4.61
N PHE A 435 -4.65 30.42 3.33
CA PHE A 435 -3.61 31.31 2.81
C PHE A 435 -4.13 32.69 2.40
N ASP A 436 -5.43 32.94 2.57
CA ASP A 436 -6.13 34.17 2.18
C ASP A 436 -5.82 34.63 0.74
N ILE A 437 -5.77 33.67 -0.20
CA ILE A 437 -5.58 33.98 -1.61
C ILE A 437 -6.91 34.29 -2.29
N ALA A 438 -6.89 35.22 -3.23
CA ALA A 438 -8.07 35.66 -3.97
C ALA A 438 -7.72 36.14 -5.38
N TYR A 439 -8.72 36.19 -6.25
CA TYR A 439 -8.69 36.83 -7.56
C TYR A 439 -9.75 37.94 -7.62
N GLU A 440 -9.58 38.87 -8.56
CA GLU A 440 -10.56 39.91 -8.88
C GLU A 440 -11.60 39.38 -9.88
N ALA A 441 -12.86 39.33 -9.45
CA ALA A 441 -13.99 38.88 -10.25
C ALA A 441 -14.43 39.96 -11.27
N GLU A 442 -15.33 39.58 -12.17
CA GLU A 442 -15.82 40.48 -13.23
C GLU A 442 -16.54 41.73 -12.69
N ASP A 443 -17.13 41.63 -11.50
CA ASP A 443 -17.78 42.74 -10.79
C ASP A 443 -16.81 43.57 -9.92
N GLY A 444 -15.50 43.27 -9.97
CA GLY A 444 -14.47 43.90 -9.14
C GLY A 444 -14.42 43.39 -7.70
N SER A 445 -15.26 42.43 -7.31
CA SER A 445 -15.19 41.80 -5.99
C SER A 445 -13.99 40.86 -5.88
N ARG A 446 -13.42 40.74 -4.66
CA ARG A 446 -12.38 39.73 -4.40
C ARG A 446 -13.03 38.40 -4.08
N GLN A 447 -12.78 37.40 -4.92
CA GLN A 447 -13.33 36.05 -4.79
C GLN A 447 -12.21 35.04 -4.55
N ARG A 448 -12.52 33.96 -3.83
CA ARG A 448 -11.54 32.88 -3.56
C ARG A 448 -11.56 31.85 -4.68
N PRO A 449 -10.39 31.43 -5.20
CA PRO A 449 -10.33 30.35 -6.17
C PRO A 449 -10.65 29.01 -5.52
N VAL A 450 -11.09 28.06 -6.33
CA VAL A 450 -11.13 26.63 -6.01
C VAL A 450 -9.80 26.02 -6.43
N MET A 451 -9.22 25.17 -5.59
CA MET A 451 -7.97 24.48 -5.86
C MET A 451 -8.26 23.00 -6.17
N VAL A 452 -7.87 22.52 -7.35
CA VAL A 452 -7.93 21.10 -7.69
C VAL A 452 -6.53 20.52 -7.61
N HIS A 453 -6.30 19.61 -6.66
CA HIS A 453 -5.05 18.88 -6.52
C HIS A 453 -5.12 17.62 -7.36
N ARG A 454 -4.06 17.30 -8.10
CA ARG A 454 -4.02 16.05 -8.85
C ARG A 454 -2.62 15.47 -8.96
N ALA A 455 -2.55 14.15 -8.82
CA ALA A 455 -1.43 13.32 -9.22
C ALA A 455 -2.01 12.21 -10.10
N LEU A 456 -1.44 11.98 -11.28
CA LEU A 456 -2.04 11.06 -12.27
C LEU A 456 -1.31 9.73 -12.30
N LEU A 457 0.02 9.77 -12.27
CA LEU A 457 0.88 8.60 -12.14
C LEU A 457 1.16 8.26 -10.66
N GLY A 458 0.94 9.20 -9.75
CA GLY A 458 1.29 9.07 -8.34
C GLY A 458 2.72 9.53 -8.08
N SER A 459 3.52 8.71 -7.38
CA SER A 459 4.97 8.94 -7.33
C SER A 459 5.69 8.18 -8.44
N LEU A 460 6.72 8.79 -9.04
CA LEU A 460 7.52 8.17 -10.08
C LEU A 460 8.18 6.87 -9.59
N GLU A 461 8.65 6.84 -8.33
CA GLU A 461 9.23 5.67 -7.70
C GLU A 461 8.23 4.50 -7.68
N ARG A 462 7.00 4.76 -7.22
CA ARG A 462 5.95 3.74 -7.14
C ARG A 462 5.50 3.32 -8.53
N PHE A 463 5.35 4.29 -9.44
CA PHE A 463 4.92 4.03 -10.81
C PHE A 463 5.93 3.15 -11.54
N VAL A 464 7.22 3.48 -11.48
CA VAL A 464 8.29 2.65 -12.07
C VAL A 464 8.34 1.26 -11.44
N ALA A 465 8.17 1.14 -10.12
CA ALA A 465 8.06 -0.17 -9.49
C ALA A 465 6.95 -1.01 -10.13
N ILE A 466 5.75 -0.44 -10.26
CA ILE A 466 4.60 -1.11 -10.89
C ILE A 466 4.88 -1.45 -12.36
N LEU A 467 5.53 -0.56 -13.12
CA LEU A 467 5.91 -0.84 -14.50
C LEU A 467 6.91 -2.00 -14.61
N ILE A 468 7.89 -2.10 -13.71
CA ILE A 468 8.83 -3.22 -13.68
C ILE A 468 8.07 -4.53 -13.49
N GLU A 469 7.14 -4.60 -12.53
CA GLU A 469 6.39 -5.84 -12.25
C GLU A 469 5.39 -6.15 -13.37
N HIS A 470 4.73 -5.13 -13.91
CA HIS A 470 3.77 -5.26 -15.00
C HIS A 470 4.43 -5.82 -16.29
N PHE A 471 5.60 -5.31 -16.64
CA PHE A 471 6.34 -5.74 -17.84
C PHE A 471 7.36 -6.87 -17.57
N ALA A 472 7.47 -7.36 -16.33
CA ALA A 472 8.53 -8.30 -15.93
C ALA A 472 9.94 -7.82 -16.34
N GLY A 473 10.18 -6.50 -16.28
CA GLY A 473 11.43 -5.88 -16.70
C GLY A 473 11.62 -5.69 -18.21
N ALA A 474 10.75 -6.26 -19.05
CA ALA A 474 10.79 -6.13 -20.51
C ALA A 474 9.97 -4.90 -20.97
N PHE A 475 10.51 -3.71 -20.71
CA PHE A 475 9.82 -2.45 -21.00
C PHE A 475 9.49 -2.27 -22.50
N PRO A 476 8.39 -1.58 -22.83
CA PRO A 476 8.14 -1.06 -24.17
C PRO A 476 9.34 -0.26 -24.70
N VAL A 477 9.65 -0.41 -26.00
CA VAL A 477 10.85 0.15 -26.63
C VAL A 477 11.04 1.65 -26.34
N TRP A 478 9.97 2.43 -26.25
CA TRP A 478 10.05 3.88 -26.05
C TRP A 478 10.48 4.31 -24.63
N ILE A 479 10.41 3.41 -23.65
CA ILE A 479 10.90 3.62 -22.27
C ILE A 479 12.02 2.66 -21.86
N ALA A 480 12.44 1.74 -22.74
CA ALA A 480 13.53 0.83 -22.46
C ALA A 480 14.86 1.60 -22.34
N PRO A 481 15.62 1.46 -21.23
CA PRO A 481 16.90 2.15 -21.06
C PRO A 481 17.92 1.84 -22.15
N VAL A 482 17.90 0.59 -22.62
CA VAL A 482 18.69 0.12 -23.76
C VAL A 482 17.71 -0.34 -24.83
N GLN A 483 17.58 0.44 -25.90
CA GLN A 483 16.60 0.17 -26.96
C GLN A 483 17.15 -0.77 -28.03
N VAL A 484 18.44 -0.63 -28.37
CA VAL A 484 19.13 -1.41 -29.42
C VAL A 484 20.55 -1.69 -28.98
N VAL A 485 20.99 -2.95 -29.10
CA VAL A 485 22.39 -3.35 -28.97
C VAL A 485 22.84 -3.95 -30.30
N VAL A 486 23.86 -3.35 -30.92
CA VAL A 486 24.44 -3.87 -32.17
C VAL A 486 25.62 -4.77 -31.82
N ILE A 487 25.51 -6.05 -32.16
CA ILE A 487 26.56 -7.06 -31.91
C ILE A 487 27.21 -7.42 -33.25
N PRO A 488 28.44 -6.95 -33.54
CA PRO A 488 29.12 -7.27 -34.79
C PRO A 488 29.54 -8.75 -34.81
N ILE A 489 29.55 -9.36 -36.00
CA ILE A 489 29.98 -10.76 -36.19
C ILE A 489 31.49 -10.93 -35.89
N ALA A 490 32.28 -9.88 -36.11
CA ALA A 490 33.72 -9.86 -35.86
C ALA A 490 34.17 -8.41 -35.63
N ASP A 491 35.29 -8.22 -34.93
CA ASP A 491 35.83 -6.91 -34.56
C ASP A 491 36.02 -5.97 -35.76
N ARG A 492 36.35 -6.53 -36.93
CA ARG A 492 36.50 -5.76 -38.19
C ARG A 492 35.20 -5.09 -38.68
N HIS A 493 34.04 -5.44 -38.12
CA HIS A 493 32.75 -4.85 -38.45
C HIS A 493 32.26 -3.91 -37.33
N ALA A 494 33.06 -3.65 -36.29
CA ALA A 494 32.74 -2.64 -35.29
C ALA A 494 32.77 -1.24 -35.93
N PRO A 495 31.79 -0.37 -35.61
CA PRO A 495 31.66 0.97 -36.19
C PRO A 495 32.76 1.95 -35.77
#